data_AF-A0A9D6L5Q4-F1
#
_entry.id   AF-A0A9D6L5Q4-F1
#
_cell.length_a   1.000
_cell.length_b   1.000
_cell.length_c   1.000
_cell.angle_alpha   90.00
_cell.angle_beta   90.00
_cell.angle_gamma   90.00
#
_symmetry.space_group_name_H-M   'P 1'
#
loop_
_entity.id
_entity.type
_entity.pdbx_description
1 polymer ?
#
loop_
_entity_poly.entity_id
_entity_poly.type
_entity_poly.pdbx_seq_one_letter_code
_entity_poly.pdbx_strand_id
1 'polypeptide(L)'
;KGYSVLLHDPNVDMERVLGANRRFVEDEVPYLPERLRADMRDVIAGSEVIVVANPGAAFAGVGAMLAPGQALVDLAHAVDPATVTRGEYHGLAW
;
A
#
# COMPACT_ATOMS: atom_id res chain seq x y z
N LYS A 1 1.08 -18.21 -1.48
CA LYS A 1 2.27 -17.89 -2.33
C LYS A 1 3.22 -17.03 -1.51
N GLY A 2 4.53 -17.23 -1.63
CA GLY A 2 5.57 -16.63 -0.77
C GLY A 2 6.10 -15.26 -1.24
N TYR A 3 5.21 -14.31 -1.52
CA TYR A 3 5.62 -12.94 -1.83
C TYR A 3 5.86 -12.14 -0.55
N SER A 4 6.85 -11.25 -0.56
CA SER A 4 6.98 -10.22 0.47
C SER A 4 5.89 -9.17 0.25
N VAL A 5 5.21 -8.77 1.32
CA VAL A 5 4.12 -7.80 1.26
C VAL A 5 4.40 -6.69 2.26
N LEU A 6 4.39 -5.46 1.78
CA LEU A 6 4.40 -4.26 2.59
C LEU A 6 3.01 -3.61 2.55
N LEU A 7 2.58 -3.04 3.66
CA LEU A 7 1.24 -2.48 3.83
C LEU A 7 1.35 -1.06 4.37
N HIS A 8 0.45 -0.18 3.94
CA HIS A 8 0.27 1.14 4.53
C HIS A 8 -1.23 1.45 4.54
N ASP A 9 -1.71 1.91 5.68
CA ASP A 9 -3.05 2.46 5.84
C ASP A 9 -2.97 3.61 6.84
N PRO A 10 -3.29 4.86 6.44
CA PRO A 10 -3.21 6.02 7.33
C PRO A 10 -4.19 5.94 8.51
N ASN A 11 -5.20 5.06 8.46
CA ASN A 11 -6.15 4.86 9.55
C ASN A 11 -5.68 3.81 10.57
N VAL A 12 -4.56 3.14 10.30
CA VAL A 12 -3.99 2.11 11.15
C VAL A 12 -2.79 2.67 11.90
N ASP A 13 -2.98 2.91 13.19
CA ASP A 13 -1.92 3.28 14.12
C ASP A 13 -1.37 2.01 14.80
N MET A 14 -0.10 1.69 14.54
CA MET A 14 0.54 0.50 15.10
C MET A 14 0.66 0.52 16.61
N GLU A 15 0.94 1.68 17.21
CA GLU A 15 1.07 1.79 18.67
C GLU A 15 -0.28 1.50 19.32
N ARG A 16 -1.36 2.04 18.75
CA ARG A 16 -2.73 1.77 19.21
C ARG A 16 -3.13 0.31 18.99
N VAL A 17 -2.78 -0.27 17.84
CA VAL A 17 -3.11 -1.65 17.47
C VAL A 17 -2.39 -2.66 18.36
N LEU A 18 -1.11 -2.43 18.67
CA LEU A 18 -0.33 -3.28 19.58
C LEU A 18 -0.66 -3.05 21.06
N GLY A 19 -1.22 -1.89 21.41
CA GLY A 19 -1.70 -1.60 22.76
C GLY A 19 -3.10 -2.16 23.03
N ALA A 20 -4.11 -1.57 22.38
CA ALA A 20 -5.52 -1.84 22.68
C ALA A 20 -6.02 -3.18 22.09
N ASN A 21 -5.44 -3.62 20.97
CA ASN A 21 -5.88 -4.81 20.24
C ASN A 21 -4.81 -5.91 20.18
N ARG A 22 -3.84 -5.89 21.12
CA ARG A 22 -2.67 -6.78 21.10
C ARG A 22 -3.01 -8.25 20.84
N ARG A 23 -3.96 -8.78 21.61
CA ARG A 23 -4.36 -10.19 21.52
C ARG A 23 -4.97 -10.52 20.15
N PHE A 24 -5.79 -9.64 19.60
CA PHE A 24 -6.34 -9.82 18.25
C PHE A 24 -5.23 -9.83 17.20
N VAL A 25 -4.23 -8.95 17.31
CA VAL A 25 -3.11 -8.92 16.37
C VAL A 25 -2.27 -10.19 16.47
N GLU A 26 -1.96 -10.64 17.68
CA GLU A 26 -1.19 -11.86 17.93
C GLU A 26 -1.93 -13.12 17.44
N ASP A 27 -3.25 -13.20 17.63
CA ASP A 27 -4.05 -14.38 17.32
C ASP A 27 -4.48 -14.43 15.83
N GLU A 28 -4.88 -13.30 15.23
CA GLU A 28 -5.52 -13.26 13.91
C GLU A 28 -4.59 -12.76 12.78
N VAL A 29 -3.73 -11.79 13.07
CA VAL A 29 -2.88 -11.13 12.05
C VAL A 29 -1.43 -10.90 12.52
N PRO A 30 -0.71 -11.94 12.96
CA PRO A 30 0.59 -11.81 13.64
C PRO A 30 1.69 -11.22 12.74
N TYR A 31 1.53 -11.31 11.43
CA TYR A 31 2.49 -10.79 10.43
C TYR A 31 2.30 -9.30 10.12
N LEU A 32 1.20 -8.68 10.59
CA LEU A 32 0.88 -7.29 10.27
C LEU A 32 1.94 -6.29 10.77
N PRO A 33 2.50 -6.41 12.00
CA PRO A 33 3.46 -5.44 12.51
C PRO A 33 4.75 -5.35 11.69
N GLU A 34 5.22 -6.47 11.16
CA GLU A 34 6.46 -6.53 10.36
C GLU A 34 6.27 -5.97 8.94
N ARG A 35 5.02 -5.98 8.45
CA ARG A 35 4.66 -5.58 7.09
C ARG A 35 4.13 -4.17 6.99
N LEU A 36 3.55 -3.62 8.06
CA LEU A 36 3.03 -2.26 8.05
C LEU A 36 4.16 -1.23 8.03
N ARG A 37 3.97 -0.16 7.27
CA ARG A 37 4.86 1.01 7.22
C ARG A 37 4.04 2.27 7.53
N ALA A 38 4.62 3.15 8.33
CA ALA A 38 3.99 4.39 8.73
C ALA A 38 3.92 5.40 7.57
N ASP A 39 4.93 5.43 6.70
CA ASP A 39 4.92 6.24 5.48
C ASP A 39 4.66 5.34 4.25
N MET A 40 3.71 5.74 3.42
CA MET A 40 3.45 5.14 2.11
C MET A 40 4.70 5.11 1.22
N ARG A 41 5.61 6.10 1.34
CA ARG A 41 6.87 6.16 0.60
C ARG A 41 7.73 4.92 0.81
N ASP A 42 7.73 4.37 2.01
CA ASP A 42 8.51 3.17 2.34
C ASP A 42 7.94 1.93 1.63
N VAL A 43 6.61 1.85 1.50
CA VAL A 43 5.95 0.79 0.74
C VAL A 43 6.28 0.91 -0.73
N ILE A 44 6.18 2.12 -1.30
CA ILE A 44 6.47 2.35 -2.72
C ILE A 44 7.93 2.03 -3.01
N ALA A 45 8.88 2.53 -2.22
CA ALA A 45 10.31 2.30 -2.46
C ALA A 45 10.71 0.82 -2.31
N GLY A 46 10.03 0.06 -1.44
CA GLY A 46 10.32 -1.34 -1.16
C GLY A 46 9.60 -2.36 -2.04
N SER A 47 8.79 -1.93 -3.02
CA SER A 47 7.91 -2.82 -3.79
C SER A 47 8.18 -2.77 -5.29
N GLU A 48 8.14 -3.91 -5.96
CA GLU A 48 8.15 -3.98 -7.43
C GLU A 48 6.75 -3.73 -8.00
N VAL A 49 5.72 -4.16 -7.26
CA VAL A 49 4.31 -3.99 -7.61
C VAL A 49 3.60 -3.28 -6.46
N ILE A 50 2.98 -2.15 -6.77
CA ILE A 50 2.19 -1.34 -5.85
C ILE A 50 0.72 -1.63 -6.12
N VAL A 51 -0.05 -1.93 -5.09
CA VAL A 51 -1.50 -2.16 -5.20
C VAL A 51 -2.23 -1.10 -4.39
N VAL A 52 -3.10 -0.33 -5.04
CA VAL A 52 -4.00 0.61 -4.35
C VAL A 52 -5.38 -0.03 -4.27
N ALA A 53 -5.77 -0.40 -3.05
CA ALA A 53 -6.97 -1.19 -2.79
C ALA A 53 -8.14 -0.38 -2.21
N ASN A 54 -7.96 0.91 -1.93
CA ASN A 54 -9.01 1.78 -1.41
C ASN A 54 -8.89 3.21 -2.00
N PRO A 55 -9.99 3.98 -2.08
CA PRO A 55 -10.02 5.28 -2.75
C PRO A 55 -9.55 6.44 -1.86
N GLY A 56 -8.71 6.19 -0.85
CA GLY A 56 -8.24 7.22 0.05
C GLY A 56 -7.51 8.34 -0.70
N ALA A 57 -7.87 9.60 -0.43
CA ALA A 57 -7.27 10.77 -1.11
C ALA A 57 -5.76 10.86 -0.95
N ALA A 58 -5.19 10.27 0.11
CA ALA A 58 -3.75 10.15 0.32
C ALA A 58 -3.04 9.37 -0.80
N PHE A 59 -3.75 8.49 -1.52
CA PHE A 59 -3.19 7.62 -2.56
C PHE A 59 -3.17 8.26 -3.95
N ALA A 60 -3.84 9.39 -4.16
CA ALA A 60 -3.87 10.06 -5.47
C ALA A 60 -2.47 10.45 -5.99
N GLY A 61 -1.51 10.68 -5.09
CA GLY A 61 -0.13 11.03 -5.44
C GLY A 61 0.75 9.85 -5.83
N VAL A 62 0.30 8.60 -5.65
CA VAL A 62 1.12 7.39 -5.85
C VAL A 62 1.68 7.31 -7.27
N GLY A 63 0.90 7.67 -8.29
CA GLY A 63 1.32 7.58 -9.69
C GLY A 63 2.57 8.41 -10.00
N ALA A 64 2.69 9.60 -9.42
CA ALA A 64 3.84 10.47 -9.60
C ALA A 64 5.10 10.00 -8.83
N MET A 65 4.95 9.07 -7.89
CA MET A 65 6.01 8.60 -7.00
C MET A 65 6.69 7.31 -7.49
N LEU A 66 6.15 6.69 -8.54
CA LEU A 66 6.69 5.43 -9.07
C LEU A 66 8.10 5.62 -9.66
N ALA A 67 8.93 4.60 -9.47
CA ALA A 67 10.23 4.45 -10.07
C ALA A 67 10.15 3.62 -11.37
N PRO A 68 11.14 3.73 -12.28
CA PRO A 68 11.22 2.86 -13.45
C PRO A 68 11.24 1.38 -13.06
N GLY A 69 10.47 0.56 -13.78
CA GLY A 69 10.36 -0.88 -13.53
C GLY A 69 9.31 -1.27 -12.49
N GLN A 70 8.67 -0.30 -11.83
CA GLN A 70 7.53 -0.57 -10.96
C GLN A 70 6.21 -0.62 -11.72
N ALA A 71 5.26 -1.41 -11.22
CA ALA A 71 3.89 -1.45 -11.72
C ALA A 71 2.90 -1.03 -10.63
N LEU A 72 1.94 -0.18 -10.99
CA LEU A 72 0.81 0.20 -10.15
C LEU A 72 -0.44 -0.55 -10.60
N VAL A 73 -1.08 -1.24 -9.67
CA VAL A 73 -2.38 -1.87 -9.82
C VAL A 73 -3.41 -1.07 -9.02
N ASP A 74 -4.28 -0.34 -9.70
CA ASP A 74 -5.35 0.45 -9.09
C ASP A 74 -6.67 -0.34 -9.09
N LEU A 75 -7.08 -0.79 -7.91
CA LEU A 75 -8.31 -1.55 -7.69
C LEU A 75 -9.50 -0.67 -7.33
N ALA A 76 -9.26 0.62 -7.04
CA ALA A 76 -10.25 1.49 -6.41
C ALA A 76 -10.50 2.79 -7.20
N HIS A 77 -9.90 2.94 -8.39
CA HIS A 77 -9.91 4.16 -9.18
C HIS A 77 -9.42 5.37 -8.36
N ALA A 78 -8.37 5.14 -7.58
CA ALA A 78 -7.83 6.11 -6.65
C ALA A 78 -6.75 7.01 -7.29
N VAL A 79 -6.19 6.57 -8.42
CA VAL A 79 -5.05 7.23 -9.06
C VAL A 79 -5.41 7.63 -10.48
N ASP A 80 -5.15 8.89 -10.82
CA ASP A 80 -5.23 9.36 -12.19
C ASP A 80 -4.08 8.75 -13.02
N PRO A 81 -4.37 7.93 -14.05
CA PRO A 81 -3.33 7.31 -14.88
C PRO A 81 -2.38 8.33 -15.52
N ALA A 82 -2.83 9.56 -15.77
CA ALA A 82 -1.99 10.61 -16.37
C ALA A 82 -0.83 11.04 -15.44
N THR A 83 -0.93 10.76 -14.14
CA THR A 83 0.15 11.04 -13.17
C THR A 83 1.26 10.00 -13.19
N VAL A 84 1.02 8.83 -13.80
CA VAL A 84 2.00 7.75 -13.94
C VAL A 84 2.96 8.08 -15.08
N THR A 85 3.98 8.86 -14.75
CA THR A 85 5.03 9.26 -15.71
C THR A 85 6.19 8.27 -15.78
N ARG A 86 6.26 7.36 -14.81
CA ARG A 86 7.31 6.35 -14.65
C ARG A 86 6.66 5.04 -14.21
N GLY A 87 7.02 3.93 -14.85
CA GLY A 87 6.43 2.63 -14.56
C GLY A 87 5.17 2.33 -15.37
N GLU A 88 4.46 1.29 -14.95
CA GLU A 88 3.25 0.81 -15.62
C GLU A 88 2.01 1.06 -14.78
N TYR A 89 0.89 1.37 -15.42
CA TYR A 89 -0.42 1.47 -14.78
C TYR A 89 -1.34 0.34 -15.28
N HIS A 90 -1.93 -0.38 -14.32
CA HIS A 90 -2.91 -1.42 -14.54
C HIS A 90 -4.11 -1.14 -13.63
N GLY A 91 -5.31 -1.31 -14.14
CA GLY A 91 -6.55 -1.04 -13.41
C GLY A 91 -7.57 -2.11 -13.77
N LEU A 92 -8.34 -2.53 -12.78
CA LEU A 92 -9.22 -3.67 -12.92
C LEU A 92 -10.64 -3.18 -13.20
N ALA A 93 -10.99 -3.17 -14.49
CA ALA A 93 -12.29 -2.80 -15.07
C ALA A 93 -12.57 -1.29 -15.22
N TRP A 94 -11.92 -0.71 -16.23
CA TRP A 94 -12.38 0.50 -16.92
C TRP A 94 -13.29 0.16 -18.10
#